data_AF-A0A5C4MI22-F1
#
_entry.id   AF-A0A5C4MI22-F1
#
_cell.length_a   1.000
_cell.length_b   1.000
_cell.length_c   1.000
_cell.angle_alpha   90.00
_cell.angle_beta   90.00
_cell.angle_gamma   90.00
#
_symmetry.space_group_name_H-M   'P 1'
#
loop_
_entity.id
_entity.type
_entity.pdbx_description
1 polymer ?
#
loop_
_entity_poly.entity_id
_entity_poly.type
_entity_poly.pdbx_seq_one_letter_code
_entity_poly.pdbx_strand_id
1 'polypeptide(L)'
;MRRGGHPLDRDPRRWPGSPRSGGTRPGPHGHRALYPLMNSVRLCRAGAEGAQAALRPLLLALVLLHGLAGVANAHAVMTYTEPTDSTVLPDLPDEVVIHFNEPVALTRAQVLGPEGEDVLPPERAEAREDELHLDLPEELDQGTYTVSYHVVSLDGHPIAGSLVFSVGAASQSSGAVEDGTAGWRWAFVAARVALYLALLGAVGAVAYGHLVRSGTRTQHEMRRVTATAAILGVGAAVVALGLQGCLLMGGPPGILIRPATWVTGLSSTFGCAALCAMAGLGLVWVGSQLASRTGDGLVMLGALVALASFGLSGHVVTAGPRGWTTPLLLIHAALAAFWVGSLLPLLRALDAPAGEAASAVQRFSALAVVAVPVLILVGLALTWIQVRQPEGLVTTPYGLVLLIKVGLVGALLGLATLNRLILTPGLTRGEAGAARRLGRSIQAEVGVAVLILAATAALGATSPPRALMAQAEASDAHAHKEHRHTHEEQRLSLAAQNFRAELTLVSGQAGPKGASLSITDHAGQPLDVPEITLRLSNPEKGIAPLERLAERLEPGQWRIAELPLSLTGTWSIELDVLISDFERQTALTELTIR
;
A
#
# COMPACT_ATOMS: atom_id res chain seq x y z
N MET A 1 -44.67 12.70 -86.46
CA MET A 1 -43.66 13.31 -85.55
C MET A 1 -44.10 14.73 -85.19
N ARG A 2 -43.80 15.20 -83.96
CA ARG A 2 -44.12 16.54 -83.38
C ARG A 2 -45.64 16.79 -83.16
N ARG A 3 -46.12 16.95 -81.92
CA ARG A 3 -46.04 18.11 -80.97
C ARG A 3 -46.85 19.32 -81.49
N GLY A 4 -47.72 19.97 -80.70
CA GLY A 4 -48.14 19.76 -79.30
C GLY A 4 -49.27 20.74 -78.93
N GLY A 5 -50.03 20.48 -77.85
CA GLY A 5 -51.30 21.16 -77.55
C GLY A 5 -51.32 22.15 -76.38
N HIS A 6 -52.34 23.00 -76.39
CA HIS A 6 -52.83 23.97 -75.39
C HIS A 6 -54.37 24.06 -75.59
N PRO A 7 -55.18 24.64 -74.67
CA PRO A 7 -55.16 24.55 -73.21
C PRO A 7 -56.57 24.25 -72.62
N LEU A 8 -56.65 24.22 -71.27
CA LEU A 8 -57.77 24.59 -70.38
C LEU A 8 -59.22 24.73 -70.94
N ASP A 9 -60.19 24.07 -70.28
CA ASP A 9 -61.36 24.80 -69.72
C ASP A 9 -62.03 24.08 -68.51
N ARG A 10 -62.79 24.82 -67.70
CA ARG A 10 -63.58 24.39 -66.52
C ARG A 10 -64.86 25.23 -66.41
N ASP A 11 -66.03 24.59 -66.41
CA ASP A 11 -67.26 25.14 -65.78
C ASP A 11 -68.39 24.06 -65.74
N PRO A 12 -69.65 24.32 -65.30
CA PRO A 12 -70.14 25.07 -64.13
C PRO A 12 -71.05 24.20 -63.22
N ARG A 13 -71.47 24.74 -62.04
CA ARG A 13 -72.89 25.10 -61.72
C ARG A 13 -73.11 25.49 -60.24
N ARG A 14 -74.25 26.13 -59.96
CA ARG A 14 -74.51 27.03 -58.82
C ARG A 14 -75.79 26.70 -58.03
N TRP A 15 -75.73 26.84 -56.69
CA TRP A 15 -76.75 27.42 -55.77
C TRP A 15 -78.14 26.72 -55.64
N PRO A 16 -79.03 27.07 -54.67
CA PRO A 16 -78.87 27.79 -53.38
C PRO A 16 -79.45 27.02 -52.15
N GLY A 17 -79.33 27.57 -50.92
CA GLY A 17 -80.23 27.20 -49.82
C GLY A 17 -79.73 27.50 -48.40
N SER A 18 -80.51 28.24 -47.60
CA SER A 18 -80.30 28.44 -46.16
C SER A 18 -81.64 28.36 -45.41
N PRO A 19 -81.68 27.79 -44.21
CA PRO A 19 -82.04 28.65 -43.07
C PRO A 19 -81.22 28.41 -41.78
N ARG A 20 -81.35 29.34 -40.83
CA ARG A 20 -80.67 29.35 -39.53
C ARG A 20 -81.30 28.36 -38.53
N SER A 21 -80.47 27.67 -37.76
CA SER A 21 -80.75 27.39 -36.34
C SER A 21 -79.42 27.20 -35.57
N GLY A 22 -79.44 27.48 -34.26
CA GLY A 22 -78.22 27.58 -33.45
C GLY A 22 -77.58 26.23 -33.12
N GLY A 23 -76.26 26.21 -33.06
CA GLY A 23 -75.48 25.05 -32.65
C GLY A 23 -73.98 25.38 -32.59
N THR A 24 -73.51 25.81 -31.42
CA THR A 24 -72.08 26.07 -31.17
C THR A 24 -71.28 24.78 -31.32
N ARG A 25 -70.48 24.67 -32.40
CA ARG A 25 -69.45 23.63 -32.56
C ARG A 25 -68.06 24.25 -32.43
N PRO A 26 -67.16 23.65 -31.62
CA PRO A 26 -65.76 24.07 -31.56
C PRO A 26 -64.99 23.66 -32.83
N GLY A 27 -64.00 24.46 -33.22
CA GLY A 27 -63.16 24.19 -34.39
C GLY A 27 -62.11 23.10 -34.14
N PRO A 28 -61.70 22.33 -35.18
CA PRO A 28 -60.73 21.25 -35.05
C PRO A 28 -59.29 21.75 -35.20
N HIS A 29 -58.68 22.26 -34.13
CA HIS A 29 -57.25 22.54 -34.10
C HIS A 29 -56.53 21.92 -32.90
N GLY A 30 -55.82 20.83 -33.20
CA GLY A 30 -54.50 20.53 -32.66
C GLY A 30 -54.39 20.33 -31.15
N HIS A 31 -54.52 19.08 -30.71
CA HIS A 31 -54.11 18.64 -29.38
C HIS A 31 -52.69 19.12 -29.04
N ARG A 32 -52.58 20.12 -28.15
CA ARG A 32 -51.35 20.38 -27.40
C ARG A 32 -51.23 19.39 -26.24
N ALA A 33 -49.96 19.06 -25.94
CA ALA A 33 -49.51 18.45 -24.69
C ALA A 33 -49.93 17.01 -24.35
N LEU A 34 -49.36 16.01 -25.07
CA LEU A 34 -49.05 14.68 -24.49
C LEU A 34 -47.77 14.07 -25.11
N TYR A 35 -46.62 14.75 -25.00
CA TYR A 35 -45.31 14.14 -25.31
C TYR A 35 -44.18 14.62 -24.37
N PRO A 36 -43.99 13.95 -23.22
CA PRO A 36 -42.66 13.86 -22.60
C PRO A 36 -42.16 12.41 -22.45
N LEU A 37 -43.01 11.39 -22.66
CA LEU A 37 -42.72 9.98 -22.34
C LEU A 37 -41.88 9.21 -23.38
N MET A 38 -41.61 9.78 -24.56
CA MET A 38 -40.82 9.09 -25.60
C MET A 38 -39.31 9.37 -25.55
N ASN A 39 -38.86 10.39 -24.80
CA ASN A 39 -37.42 10.64 -24.59
C ASN A 39 -36.82 9.77 -23.47
N SER A 40 -37.58 9.49 -22.41
CA SER A 40 -37.15 8.61 -21.30
C SER A 40 -36.83 7.19 -21.77
N VAL A 41 -37.65 6.62 -22.66
CA VAL A 41 -37.44 5.24 -23.18
C VAL A 41 -36.18 5.13 -24.05
N ARG A 42 -35.83 6.17 -24.82
CA ARG A 42 -34.57 6.18 -25.60
C ARG A 42 -33.33 6.32 -24.70
N LEU A 43 -33.43 7.09 -23.63
CA LEU A 43 -32.35 7.20 -22.62
C LEU A 43 -32.10 5.86 -21.91
N CYS A 44 -33.15 5.12 -21.55
CA CYS A 44 -33.00 3.79 -20.95
C CYS A 44 -32.33 2.77 -21.88
N ARG A 45 -32.67 2.74 -23.18
CA ARG A 45 -32.02 1.83 -24.15
C ARG A 45 -30.55 2.20 -24.41
N ALA A 46 -30.22 3.48 -24.54
CA ALA A 46 -28.84 3.91 -24.72
C ALA A 46 -27.96 3.65 -23.48
N GLY A 47 -28.54 3.70 -22.28
CA GLY A 47 -27.88 3.26 -21.05
C GLY A 47 -27.62 1.75 -21.00
N ALA A 48 -28.59 0.94 -21.45
CA ALA A 48 -28.48 -0.52 -21.43
C ALA A 48 -27.38 -1.07 -22.36
N GLU A 49 -27.26 -0.54 -23.59
CA GLU A 49 -26.20 -0.97 -24.52
C GLU A 49 -24.79 -0.57 -24.03
N GLY A 50 -24.66 0.61 -23.40
CA GLY A 50 -23.41 1.02 -22.76
C GLY A 50 -23.05 0.16 -21.55
N ALA A 51 -24.03 -0.19 -20.72
CA ALA A 51 -23.83 -1.07 -19.56
C ALA A 51 -23.40 -2.48 -19.98
N GLN A 52 -24.01 -3.06 -21.03
CA GLN A 52 -23.63 -4.38 -21.54
C GLN A 52 -22.21 -4.42 -22.12
N ALA A 53 -21.75 -3.34 -22.75
CA ALA A 53 -20.38 -3.22 -23.23
C ALA A 53 -19.34 -3.14 -22.09
N ALA A 54 -19.68 -2.54 -20.96
CA ALA A 54 -18.83 -2.50 -19.76
C ALA A 54 -18.89 -3.81 -18.94
N LEU A 55 -20.01 -4.54 -18.97
CA LEU A 55 -20.22 -5.74 -18.16
C LEU A 55 -19.27 -6.89 -18.54
N ARG A 56 -18.95 -7.07 -19.83
CA ARG A 56 -18.03 -8.12 -20.30
C ARG A 56 -16.58 -7.94 -19.83
N PRO A 57 -15.90 -6.78 -20.02
CA PRO A 57 -14.56 -6.58 -19.47
C PRO A 57 -14.58 -6.51 -17.93
N LEU A 58 -15.66 -6.06 -17.30
CA LEU A 58 -15.82 -6.12 -15.84
C LEU A 58 -15.87 -7.57 -15.34
N LEU A 59 -16.66 -8.45 -15.99
CA LEU A 59 -16.71 -9.88 -15.66
C LEU A 59 -15.39 -10.58 -15.94
N LEU A 60 -14.73 -10.28 -17.06
CA LEU A 60 -13.40 -10.82 -17.38
C LEU A 60 -12.35 -10.35 -16.37
N ALA A 61 -12.40 -9.08 -15.96
CA ALA A 61 -11.56 -8.55 -14.90
C ALA A 61 -11.85 -9.21 -13.55
N LEU A 62 -13.12 -9.41 -13.18
CA LEU A 62 -13.48 -10.14 -11.95
C LEU A 62 -12.98 -11.59 -11.98
N VAL A 63 -13.06 -12.27 -13.12
CA VAL A 63 -12.54 -13.64 -13.30
C VAL A 63 -11.01 -13.66 -13.24
N LEU A 64 -10.33 -12.70 -13.85
CA LEU A 64 -8.87 -12.52 -13.71
C LEU A 64 -8.47 -12.21 -12.26
N LEU A 65 -9.22 -11.34 -11.57
CA LEU A 65 -9.05 -11.03 -10.15
C LEU A 65 -9.26 -12.26 -9.26
N HIS A 66 -10.24 -13.12 -9.56
CA HIS A 66 -10.42 -14.39 -8.83
C HIS A 66 -9.31 -15.40 -9.14
N GLY A 67 -8.80 -15.42 -10.38
CA GLY A 67 -7.65 -16.25 -10.75
C GLY A 67 -6.34 -15.78 -10.09
N LEU A 68 -6.15 -14.48 -9.92
CA LEU A 68 -5.00 -13.88 -9.23
C LEU A 68 -5.13 -13.92 -7.70
N ALA A 69 -6.35 -13.91 -7.15
CA ALA A 69 -6.61 -14.15 -5.73
C ALA A 69 -6.42 -15.62 -5.30
N GLY A 70 -6.05 -16.51 -6.24
CA GLY A 70 -5.77 -17.93 -5.99
C GLY A 70 -4.42 -18.22 -5.32
N VAL A 71 -3.54 -17.22 -5.16
CA VAL A 71 -2.26 -17.38 -4.43
C VAL A 71 -2.49 -17.14 -2.93
N ALA A 72 -3.24 -18.04 -2.31
CA ALA A 72 -3.45 -18.05 -0.86
C ALA A 72 -2.37 -18.93 -0.20
N ASN A 73 -1.47 -18.29 0.56
CA ASN A 73 -0.42 -18.90 1.39
C ASN A 73 0.48 -19.94 0.70
N ALA A 74 1.67 -19.49 0.31
CA ALA A 74 2.89 -20.27 0.42
C ALA A 74 3.98 -19.26 0.80
N HIS A 75 4.64 -19.45 1.94
CA HIS A 75 5.76 -18.69 2.51
C HIS A 75 6.05 -19.37 3.86
N ALA A 76 7.14 -20.12 3.98
CA ALA A 76 7.47 -20.78 5.24
C ALA A 76 7.96 -19.76 6.29
N VAL A 77 7.51 -19.96 7.52
CA VAL A 77 7.78 -19.15 8.71
C VAL A 77 8.14 -20.12 9.83
N MET A 78 9.24 -19.84 10.53
CA MET A 78 9.64 -20.63 11.70
C MET A 78 8.55 -20.58 12.77
N THR A 79 8.16 -21.73 13.30
CA THR A 79 7.08 -21.88 14.29
C THR A 79 7.63 -22.09 15.70
N TYR A 80 8.64 -22.94 15.87
CA TYR A 80 9.38 -23.14 17.12
C TYR A 80 10.73 -23.84 16.89
N THR A 81 11.55 -23.96 17.93
CA THR A 81 12.88 -24.59 17.90
C THR A 81 13.13 -25.46 19.14
N GLU A 82 13.87 -26.54 18.96
CA GLU A 82 14.40 -27.40 20.02
C GLU A 82 15.92 -27.54 19.84
N PRO A 83 16.77 -27.11 20.80
CA PRO A 83 16.42 -26.32 21.98
C PRO A 83 15.78 -24.98 21.62
N THR A 84 14.99 -24.46 22.56
CA THR A 84 14.38 -23.14 22.40
C THR A 84 15.46 -22.06 22.34
N ASP A 85 15.26 -21.08 21.48
CA ASP A 85 16.18 -19.99 21.28
C ASP A 85 16.42 -19.19 22.59
N SER A 86 17.69 -18.91 22.90
CA SER A 86 18.18 -18.37 24.19
C SER A 86 18.03 -19.31 25.40
N THR A 87 18.10 -20.63 25.22
CA THR A 87 18.12 -21.54 26.37
C THR A 87 19.54 -21.88 26.79
N VAL A 88 19.82 -21.80 28.10
CA VAL A 88 21.00 -22.43 28.71
C VAL A 88 20.65 -23.86 29.12
N LEU A 89 21.26 -24.84 28.45
CA LEU A 89 21.12 -26.27 28.71
C LEU A 89 22.16 -26.74 29.73
N PRO A 90 21.84 -27.72 30.59
CA PRO A 90 22.81 -28.33 31.51
C PRO A 90 23.82 -29.22 30.77
N ASP A 91 23.37 -29.87 29.71
CA ASP A 91 24.10 -30.84 28.90
C ASP A 91 23.93 -30.48 27.40
N LEU A 92 24.83 -30.95 26.54
CA LEU A 92 24.74 -30.76 25.09
C LEU A 92 23.53 -31.54 24.53
N PRO A 93 22.69 -30.96 23.66
CA PRO A 93 21.62 -31.70 23.00
C PRO A 93 22.17 -32.52 21.83
N ASP A 94 21.59 -33.70 21.57
CA ASP A 94 22.02 -34.56 20.46
C ASP A 94 21.73 -33.93 19.07
N GLU A 95 20.65 -33.13 18.97
CA GLU A 95 20.24 -32.43 17.74
C GLU A 95 19.72 -31.01 18.03
N VAL A 96 19.72 -30.16 17.00
CA VAL A 96 18.93 -28.92 16.96
C VAL A 96 17.87 -29.06 15.86
N VAL A 97 16.60 -28.91 16.22
CA VAL A 97 15.45 -28.96 15.31
C VAL A 97 14.79 -27.59 15.19
N ILE A 98 14.50 -27.17 13.96
CA ILE A 98 13.83 -25.91 13.63
C ILE A 98 12.58 -26.23 12.82
N HIS A 99 11.41 -25.92 13.36
CA HIS A 99 10.12 -26.25 12.74
C HIS A 99 9.58 -25.05 11.98
N PHE A 100 8.90 -25.32 10.88
CA PHE A 100 8.23 -24.35 10.01
C PHE A 100 6.72 -24.61 10.00
N ASN A 101 5.96 -23.87 9.19
CA ASN A 101 4.52 -24.07 8.98
C ASN A 101 4.17 -24.73 7.63
N GLU A 102 5.18 -25.02 6.82
CA GLU A 102 5.09 -25.71 5.53
C GLU A 102 6.47 -26.28 5.16
N PRO A 103 6.56 -27.31 4.28
CA PRO A 103 7.83 -27.94 3.97
C PRO A 103 8.90 -27.04 3.35
N VAL A 104 10.15 -27.28 3.76
CA VAL A 104 11.33 -26.50 3.38
C VAL A 104 12.45 -27.36 2.80
N ALA A 105 13.27 -26.78 1.94
CA ALA A 105 14.48 -27.38 1.40
C ALA A 105 15.72 -26.65 1.96
N LEU A 106 16.61 -27.39 2.61
CA LEU A 106 17.87 -26.85 3.11
C LEU A 106 18.77 -26.37 1.96
N THR A 107 19.23 -25.12 2.04
CA THR A 107 20.24 -24.55 1.13
C THR A 107 21.60 -24.43 1.81
N ARG A 108 21.63 -24.05 3.08
CA ARG A 108 22.83 -23.99 3.93
C ARG A 108 22.42 -24.00 5.40
N ALA A 109 23.15 -24.71 6.24
CA ALA A 109 23.17 -24.50 7.69
C ALA A 109 24.63 -24.47 8.17
N GLN A 110 24.85 -23.90 9.34
CA GLN A 110 26.10 -23.92 10.09
C GLN A 110 25.79 -23.77 11.58
N VAL A 111 26.64 -24.32 12.44
CA VAL A 111 26.54 -24.13 13.89
C VAL A 111 27.92 -23.71 14.37
N LEU A 112 28.06 -22.47 14.81
CA LEU A 112 29.33 -21.97 15.29
C LEU A 112 29.48 -22.25 16.78
N GLY A 113 30.51 -23.00 17.15
CA GLY A 113 30.92 -23.20 18.54
C GLY A 113 31.67 -21.99 19.11
N PRO A 114 32.04 -22.03 20.41
CA PRO A 114 32.32 -20.82 21.18
C PRO A 114 33.52 -19.97 20.74
N GLU A 115 34.47 -20.49 19.95
CA GLU A 115 35.59 -19.72 19.38
C GLU A 115 35.29 -19.22 17.94
N GLY A 116 34.15 -19.59 17.40
CA GLY A 116 33.62 -19.19 16.10
C GLY A 116 34.09 -20.08 14.95
N GLU A 117 34.41 -21.32 15.27
CA GLU A 117 34.58 -22.47 14.40
C GLU A 117 33.21 -23.09 14.05
N ASP A 118 33.03 -23.54 12.81
CA ASP A 118 31.81 -24.26 12.42
C ASP A 118 31.93 -25.72 12.85
N VAL A 119 31.09 -26.13 13.82
CA VAL A 119 31.10 -27.46 14.43
C VAL A 119 30.11 -28.42 13.78
N LEU A 120 29.30 -27.98 12.81
CA LEU A 120 28.34 -28.83 12.11
C LEU A 120 28.90 -29.34 10.76
N PRO A 121 29.20 -30.64 10.61
CA PRO A 121 29.51 -31.23 9.31
C PRO A 121 28.32 -31.10 8.35
N PRO A 122 28.52 -30.78 7.05
CA PRO A 122 27.41 -30.64 6.10
C PRO A 122 26.53 -31.89 5.94
N GLU A 123 27.07 -33.09 6.19
CA GLU A 123 26.31 -34.35 6.14
C GLU A 123 25.37 -34.56 7.34
N ARG A 124 25.46 -33.70 8.36
CA ARG A 124 24.63 -33.72 9.58
C ARG A 124 23.53 -32.64 9.59
N ALA A 125 23.26 -32.01 8.45
CA ALA A 125 22.21 -31.03 8.28
C ALA A 125 21.17 -31.54 7.27
N GLU A 126 19.93 -31.76 7.70
CA GLU A 126 18.86 -32.31 6.84
C GLU A 126 17.53 -31.58 7.06
N ALA A 127 16.88 -31.16 5.98
CA ALA A 127 15.47 -30.75 6.03
C ALA A 127 14.56 -31.96 5.78
N ARG A 128 13.66 -32.24 6.71
CA ARG A 128 12.66 -33.33 6.66
C ARG A 128 11.27 -32.70 6.72
N GLU A 129 10.54 -32.73 5.61
CA GLU A 129 9.24 -32.06 5.47
C GLU A 129 9.31 -30.59 5.92
N ASP A 130 8.61 -30.20 6.98
CA ASP A 130 8.57 -28.86 7.59
C ASP A 130 9.54 -28.67 8.77
N GLU A 131 10.54 -29.54 8.92
CA GLU A 131 11.55 -29.52 9.98
C GLU A 131 12.97 -29.45 9.40
N LEU A 132 13.87 -28.76 10.08
CA LEU A 132 15.31 -28.74 9.79
C LEU A 132 16.06 -29.30 11.01
N HIS A 133 16.68 -30.46 10.84
CA HIS A 133 17.51 -31.14 11.84
C HIS A 133 18.98 -30.85 11.61
N LEU A 134 19.70 -30.59 12.70
CA LEU A 134 21.15 -30.36 12.73
C LEU A 134 21.74 -31.27 13.83
N ASP A 135 22.27 -32.44 13.44
CA ASP A 135 22.79 -33.44 14.39
C ASP A 135 24.14 -32.96 14.95
N LEU A 136 24.24 -32.71 16.25
CA LEU A 136 25.47 -32.20 16.85
C LEU A 136 26.51 -33.32 17.07
N PRO A 137 27.82 -33.02 17.05
CA PRO A 137 28.86 -33.96 17.50
C PRO A 137 28.71 -34.33 18.99
N GLU A 138 29.02 -35.57 19.35
CA GLU A 138 28.90 -36.10 20.73
C GLU A 138 29.85 -35.41 21.74
N GLU A 139 30.93 -34.80 21.26
CA GLU A 139 31.90 -34.05 22.05
C GLU A 139 32.00 -32.62 21.50
N LEU A 140 31.42 -31.66 22.24
CA LEU A 140 31.54 -30.23 22.01
C LEU A 140 31.85 -29.52 23.34
N ASP A 141 32.57 -28.40 23.28
CA ASP A 141 32.95 -27.60 24.44
C ASP A 141 31.74 -26.94 25.15
N GLN A 142 31.94 -26.46 26.38
CA GLN A 142 30.92 -25.66 27.06
C GLN A 142 30.99 -24.20 26.62
N GLY A 143 29.84 -23.63 26.26
CA GLY A 143 29.73 -22.25 25.81
C GLY A 143 28.47 -21.99 24.98
N THR A 144 28.48 -20.86 24.28
CA THR A 144 27.36 -20.34 23.48
C THR A 144 27.50 -20.69 21.99
N TYR A 145 26.47 -21.34 21.43
CA TYR A 145 26.46 -21.95 20.09
C TYR A 145 25.53 -21.23 19.11
N THR A 146 26.08 -20.60 18.07
CA THR A 146 25.26 -19.85 17.10
C THR A 146 24.87 -20.70 15.89
N VAL A 147 23.59 -21.06 15.81
CA VAL A 147 22.99 -21.84 14.72
C VAL A 147 22.46 -20.87 13.65
N SER A 148 22.86 -21.04 12.39
CA SER A 148 22.47 -20.16 11.29
C SER A 148 22.06 -20.95 10.06
N TYR A 149 20.88 -20.65 9.50
CA TYR A 149 20.27 -21.42 8.42
C TYR A 149 19.73 -20.57 7.27
N HIS A 150 19.73 -21.18 6.09
CA HIS A 150 19.08 -20.73 4.87
C HIS A 150 18.29 -21.90 4.27
N VAL A 151 16.98 -21.71 4.14
CA VAL A 151 16.06 -22.67 3.55
C VAL A 151 15.25 -22.04 2.42
N VAL A 152 14.63 -22.85 1.59
CA VAL A 152 13.72 -22.42 0.52
C VAL A 152 12.39 -23.15 0.71
N SER A 153 11.28 -22.42 0.80
CA SER A 153 9.94 -23.02 0.87
C SER A 153 9.56 -23.73 -0.43
N LEU A 154 8.55 -24.61 -0.38
CA LEU A 154 8.04 -25.35 -1.55
C LEU A 154 7.68 -24.49 -2.78
N ASP A 155 7.37 -23.21 -2.58
CA ASP A 155 7.04 -22.25 -3.65
C ASP A 155 8.25 -21.43 -4.16
N GLY A 156 9.44 -21.67 -3.62
CA GLY A 156 10.70 -21.08 -4.07
C GLY A 156 11.14 -19.79 -3.37
N HIS A 157 10.47 -19.36 -2.28
CA HIS A 157 10.93 -18.20 -1.52
C HIS A 157 12.13 -18.55 -0.60
N PRO A 158 13.24 -17.80 -0.67
CA PRO A 158 14.37 -17.98 0.23
C PRO A 158 14.08 -17.36 1.60
N ILE A 159 14.37 -18.13 2.65
CA ILE A 159 14.18 -17.76 4.05
C ILE A 159 15.53 -17.96 4.76
N ALA A 160 15.88 -17.02 5.63
CA ALA A 160 17.10 -17.07 6.43
C ALA A 160 16.77 -16.71 7.87
N GLY A 161 17.47 -17.32 8.81
CA GLY A 161 17.33 -17.05 10.23
C GLY A 161 18.46 -17.68 11.02
N SER A 162 18.52 -17.38 12.32
CA SER A 162 19.49 -17.97 13.22
C SER A 162 19.02 -17.87 14.67
N LEU A 163 19.52 -18.78 15.50
CA LEU A 163 19.18 -18.96 16.90
C LEU A 163 20.45 -19.29 17.70
N VAL A 164 20.42 -19.12 19.02
CA VAL A 164 21.51 -19.55 19.91
C VAL A 164 20.97 -20.25 21.14
N PHE A 165 21.62 -21.33 21.52
CA PHE A 165 21.58 -21.93 22.86
C PHE A 165 22.97 -21.86 23.51
N SER A 166 23.04 -21.99 24.84
CA SER A 166 24.33 -22.16 25.53
C SER A 166 24.35 -23.48 26.29
N VAL A 167 25.51 -24.11 26.39
CA VAL A 167 25.73 -25.33 27.17
C VAL A 167 26.55 -24.95 28.39
N GLY A 168 25.98 -25.11 29.59
CA GLY A 168 26.59 -24.71 30.86
C GLY A 168 26.55 -23.20 31.14
N ALA A 169 27.16 -22.35 30.30
CA ALA A 169 27.27 -20.90 30.50
C ALA A 169 27.55 -20.09 29.22
N ALA A 170 27.33 -18.75 29.25
CA ALA A 170 27.47 -17.84 28.09
C ALA A 170 28.72 -16.91 28.09
N SER A 171 29.18 -16.46 26.89
CA SER A 171 30.51 -15.81 26.59
C SER A 171 30.52 -14.27 26.21
N GLN A 172 31.69 -13.60 25.93
CA GLN A 172 31.94 -12.11 25.89
C GLN A 172 31.85 -11.30 24.53
N SER A 173 31.55 -9.96 24.54
CA SER A 173 31.19 -9.11 23.34
C SER A 173 31.35 -7.52 23.41
N SER A 174 31.42 -6.72 22.28
CA SER A 174 31.82 -5.23 22.23
C SER A 174 31.61 -4.28 20.94
N GLY A 175 30.64 -3.29 20.81
CA GLY A 175 30.60 -2.16 19.77
C GLY A 175 29.23 -1.54 19.21
N ALA A 176 29.16 -0.29 18.64
CA ALA A 176 27.92 0.58 18.36
C ALA A 176 27.85 1.44 17.00
N VAL A 177 26.68 1.66 16.29
CA VAL A 177 26.47 2.23 14.87
C VAL A 177 25.10 2.99 14.59
N GLU A 178 24.87 3.50 13.35
CA GLU A 178 23.76 4.39 12.82
C GLU A 178 22.74 3.78 11.79
N ASP A 179 21.54 4.38 11.61
CA ASP A 179 20.53 4.05 10.54
C ASP A 179 20.77 4.74 9.17
N GLY A 180 21.22 3.97 8.17
CA GLY A 180 21.45 4.43 6.79
C GLY A 180 20.23 4.45 5.84
N THR A 181 19.03 4.05 6.28
CA THR A 181 17.87 3.78 5.38
C THR A 181 16.97 4.99 5.10
N ALA A 182 17.12 6.06 5.88
CA ALA A 182 16.24 7.25 5.87
C ALA A 182 16.00 7.86 4.48
N GLY A 183 17.05 8.01 3.67
CA GLY A 183 16.96 8.60 2.33
C GLY A 183 16.14 7.75 1.36
N TRP A 184 16.26 6.43 1.45
CA TRP A 184 15.50 5.48 0.62
C TRP A 184 14.01 5.51 0.95
N ARG A 185 13.66 5.60 2.25
CA ARG A 185 12.27 5.69 2.73
C ARG A 185 11.53 6.87 2.09
N TRP A 186 12.12 8.08 2.12
CA TRP A 186 11.50 9.27 1.54
C TRP A 186 11.51 9.29 0.01
N ALA A 187 12.57 8.76 -0.63
CA ALA A 187 12.59 8.58 -2.08
C ALA A 187 11.48 7.64 -2.55
N PHE A 188 11.27 6.51 -1.85
CA PHE A 188 10.21 5.56 -2.14
C PHE A 188 8.81 6.16 -1.96
N VAL A 189 8.58 6.92 -0.89
CA VAL A 189 7.33 7.67 -0.68
C VAL A 189 7.08 8.64 -1.85
N ALA A 190 8.09 9.41 -2.29
CA ALA A 190 7.96 10.31 -3.43
C ALA A 190 7.61 9.57 -4.74
N ALA A 191 8.25 8.43 -5.00
CA ALA A 191 7.93 7.58 -6.16
C ALA A 191 6.49 7.02 -6.09
N ARG A 192 6.01 6.64 -4.91
CA ARG A 192 4.61 6.23 -4.69
C ARG A 192 3.62 7.37 -4.91
N VAL A 193 3.93 8.60 -4.54
CA VAL A 193 3.09 9.78 -4.84
C VAL A 193 2.98 9.98 -6.35
N ALA A 194 4.09 9.90 -7.09
CA ALA A 194 4.08 9.98 -8.55
C ALA A 194 3.24 8.85 -9.18
N LEU A 195 3.40 7.62 -8.71
CA LEU A 195 2.60 6.47 -9.14
C LEU A 195 1.10 6.67 -8.87
N TYR A 196 0.72 7.13 -7.68
CA TYR A 196 -0.68 7.36 -7.33
C TYR A 196 -1.31 8.51 -8.13
N LEU A 197 -0.60 9.62 -8.34
CA LEU A 197 -1.08 10.71 -9.21
C LEU A 197 -1.30 10.24 -10.64
N ALA A 198 -0.38 9.44 -11.17
CA ALA A 198 -0.46 8.90 -12.51
C ALA A 198 -1.60 7.87 -12.66
N LEU A 199 -1.74 6.96 -11.70
CA LEU A 199 -2.75 5.91 -11.71
C LEU A 199 -4.16 6.48 -11.51
N LEU A 200 -4.40 7.29 -10.47
CA LEU A 200 -5.69 7.94 -10.25
C LEU A 200 -6.02 8.92 -11.39
N GLY A 201 -5.03 9.64 -11.93
CA GLY A 201 -5.21 10.52 -13.08
C GLY A 201 -5.63 9.77 -14.35
N ALA A 202 -5.00 8.62 -14.64
CA ALA A 202 -5.36 7.77 -15.76
C ALA A 202 -6.78 7.20 -15.61
N VAL A 203 -7.06 6.54 -14.48
CA VAL A 203 -8.37 5.92 -14.19
C VAL A 203 -9.49 6.96 -14.11
N GLY A 204 -9.23 8.12 -13.49
CA GLY A 204 -10.19 9.21 -13.39
C GLY A 204 -10.51 9.88 -14.73
N ALA A 205 -9.52 10.07 -15.60
CA ALA A 205 -9.76 10.57 -16.97
C ALA A 205 -10.63 9.60 -17.80
N VAL A 206 -10.44 8.29 -17.61
CA VAL A 206 -11.30 7.25 -18.20
C VAL A 206 -12.73 7.34 -17.64
N ALA A 207 -12.88 7.37 -16.31
CA ALA A 207 -14.18 7.48 -15.66
C ALA A 207 -14.91 8.77 -16.07
N TYR A 208 -14.21 9.90 -16.17
CA TYR A 208 -14.74 11.17 -16.66
C TYR A 208 -15.27 11.06 -18.09
N GLY A 209 -14.47 10.48 -19.00
CA GLY A 209 -14.86 10.29 -20.41
C GLY A 209 -16.15 9.50 -20.57
N HIS A 210 -16.30 8.40 -19.82
CA HIS A 210 -17.48 7.53 -19.90
C HIS A 210 -18.70 8.06 -19.14
N LEU A 211 -18.52 8.64 -17.95
CA LEU A 211 -19.62 9.01 -17.04
C LEU A 211 -20.09 10.45 -17.23
N VAL A 212 -19.17 11.42 -17.39
CA VAL A 212 -19.51 12.84 -17.57
C VAL A 212 -19.83 13.15 -19.04
N ARG A 213 -19.25 12.39 -19.98
CA ARG A 213 -19.55 12.39 -21.43
C ARG A 213 -19.37 13.77 -22.08
N SER A 214 -18.12 14.17 -22.24
CA SER A 214 -17.70 15.42 -22.90
C SER A 214 -17.77 15.34 -24.43
N GLY A 215 -17.73 16.52 -25.08
CA GLY A 215 -17.70 16.65 -26.55
C GLY A 215 -16.42 16.08 -27.19
N THR A 216 -16.44 15.91 -28.51
CA THR A 216 -15.39 15.20 -29.28
C THR A 216 -13.99 15.77 -29.10
N ARG A 217 -13.83 17.10 -29.12
CA ARG A 217 -12.55 17.78 -28.85
C ARG A 217 -11.96 17.34 -27.51
N THR A 218 -12.77 17.37 -26.46
CA THR A 218 -12.38 16.98 -25.10
C THR A 218 -12.00 15.50 -25.02
N GLN A 219 -12.70 14.60 -25.75
CA GLN A 219 -12.35 13.17 -25.76
C GLN A 219 -10.95 12.90 -26.34
N HIS A 220 -10.54 13.61 -27.39
CA HIS A 220 -9.18 13.51 -27.92
C HIS A 220 -8.12 14.00 -26.92
N GLU A 221 -8.39 15.11 -26.22
CA GLU A 221 -7.49 15.59 -25.17
C GLU A 221 -7.40 14.60 -24.00
N MET A 222 -8.54 14.04 -23.55
CA MET A 222 -8.56 13.06 -22.46
C MET A 222 -7.78 11.80 -22.82
N ARG A 223 -7.91 11.28 -24.06
CA ARG A 223 -7.08 10.15 -24.53
C ARG A 223 -5.58 10.46 -24.42
N ARG A 224 -5.14 11.67 -24.76
CA ARG A 224 -3.73 12.09 -24.58
C ARG A 224 -3.33 12.20 -23.10
N VAL A 225 -4.17 12.80 -22.25
CA VAL A 225 -3.93 12.88 -20.80
C VAL A 225 -3.81 11.48 -20.18
N THR A 226 -4.73 10.57 -20.50
CA THR A 226 -4.72 9.17 -20.09
C THR A 226 -3.46 8.44 -20.57
N ALA A 227 -3.05 8.62 -21.84
CA ALA A 227 -1.81 8.03 -22.37
C ALA A 227 -0.56 8.54 -21.65
N THR A 228 -0.47 9.86 -21.40
CA THR A 228 0.66 10.47 -20.68
C THR A 228 0.72 10.01 -19.23
N ALA A 229 -0.42 9.98 -18.54
CA ALA A 229 -0.51 9.47 -17.17
C ALA A 229 -0.12 7.98 -17.10
N ALA A 230 -0.52 7.15 -18.06
CA ALA A 230 -0.11 5.75 -18.12
C ALA A 230 1.43 5.59 -18.25
N ILE A 231 2.09 6.31 -19.16
CA ILE A 231 3.55 6.27 -19.31
C ILE A 231 4.25 6.73 -18.02
N LEU A 232 3.83 7.86 -17.45
CA LEU A 232 4.42 8.40 -16.21
C LEU A 232 4.24 7.43 -15.03
N GLY A 233 3.09 6.74 -14.96
CA GLY A 233 2.82 5.75 -13.92
C GLY A 233 3.67 4.49 -14.05
N VAL A 234 3.92 4.01 -15.28
CA VAL A 234 4.87 2.90 -15.52
C VAL A 234 6.28 3.31 -15.09
N GLY A 235 6.74 4.51 -15.47
CA GLY A 235 8.04 5.03 -15.04
C GLY A 235 8.15 5.15 -13.51
N ALA A 236 7.11 5.68 -12.86
CA ALA A 236 7.07 5.80 -11.41
C ALA A 236 7.04 4.43 -10.69
N ALA A 237 6.37 3.42 -11.25
CA ALA A 237 6.36 2.06 -10.72
C ALA A 237 7.74 1.40 -10.81
N VAL A 238 8.46 1.55 -11.93
CA VAL A 238 9.84 1.05 -12.08
C VAL A 238 10.79 1.72 -11.07
N VAL A 239 10.69 3.04 -10.90
CA VAL A 239 11.50 3.77 -9.91
C VAL A 239 11.16 3.32 -8.48
N ALA A 240 9.86 3.20 -8.14
CA ALA A 240 9.43 2.73 -6.83
C ALA A 240 9.91 1.29 -6.55
N LEU A 241 9.97 0.42 -7.55
CA LEU A 241 10.44 -0.96 -7.42
C LEU A 241 11.93 -1.05 -7.06
N GLY A 242 12.79 -0.29 -7.75
CA GLY A 242 14.21 -0.20 -7.40
C GLY A 242 14.44 0.40 -6.01
N LEU A 243 13.67 1.43 -5.65
CA LEU A 243 13.73 2.06 -4.33
C LEU A 243 13.21 1.17 -3.20
N GLN A 244 12.21 0.32 -3.45
CA GLN A 244 11.79 -0.73 -2.50
C GLN A 244 12.93 -1.72 -2.26
N GLY A 245 13.66 -2.09 -3.32
CA GLY A 245 14.88 -2.89 -3.20
C GLY A 245 15.95 -2.23 -2.33
N CYS A 246 16.23 -0.94 -2.54
CA CYS A 246 17.17 -0.18 -1.72
C CYS A 246 16.72 -0.06 -0.26
N LEU A 247 15.41 0.11 -0.01
CA LEU A 247 14.84 0.20 1.32
C LEU A 247 14.98 -1.13 2.11
N LEU A 248 14.88 -2.27 1.42
CA LEU A 248 15.03 -3.60 2.02
C LEU A 248 16.50 -4.05 2.18
N MET A 249 17.41 -3.56 1.34
CA MET A 249 18.84 -3.93 1.37
C MET A 249 19.72 -2.95 2.16
N GLY A 250 19.25 -1.74 2.44
CA GLY A 250 20.03 -0.67 3.06
C GLY A 250 21.21 -0.18 2.19
N GLY A 251 22.19 0.47 2.82
CA GLY A 251 23.46 0.84 2.19
C GLY A 251 23.45 2.08 1.26
N PRO A 252 24.61 2.41 0.68
CA PRO A 252 24.85 3.69 -0.02
C PRO A 252 24.21 3.76 -1.42
N PRO A 253 24.07 4.96 -2.02
CA PRO A 253 23.39 5.19 -3.31
C PRO A 253 23.78 4.27 -4.48
N GLY A 254 25.02 3.78 -4.52
CA GLY A 254 25.49 2.83 -5.54
C GLY A 254 24.78 1.47 -5.51
N ILE A 255 24.05 1.13 -4.44
CA ILE A 255 23.33 -0.15 -4.34
C ILE A 255 22.21 -0.28 -5.39
N LEU A 256 21.60 0.83 -5.83
CA LEU A 256 20.53 0.84 -6.85
C LEU A 256 20.95 0.23 -8.20
N ILE A 257 22.25 0.14 -8.48
CA ILE A 257 22.81 -0.45 -9.71
C ILE A 257 22.99 -1.97 -9.57
N ARG A 258 22.92 -2.54 -8.36
CA ARG A 258 23.13 -3.98 -8.11
C ARG A 258 21.91 -4.80 -8.55
N PRO A 259 22.08 -5.89 -9.32
CA PRO A 259 20.97 -6.77 -9.69
C PRO A 259 20.20 -7.34 -8.49
N ALA A 260 20.92 -7.68 -7.41
CA ALA A 260 20.33 -8.20 -6.17
C ALA A 260 19.24 -7.27 -5.62
N THR A 261 19.47 -5.94 -5.61
CA THR A 261 18.51 -4.94 -5.14
C THR A 261 17.20 -4.96 -5.94
N TRP A 262 17.28 -5.15 -7.26
CA TRP A 262 16.08 -5.28 -8.10
C TRP A 262 15.36 -6.61 -7.88
N VAL A 263 16.09 -7.69 -7.62
CA VAL A 263 15.51 -8.98 -7.21
C VAL A 263 14.78 -8.83 -5.86
N THR A 264 15.40 -8.25 -4.84
CA THR A 264 14.76 -7.99 -3.53
C THR A 264 13.51 -7.12 -3.66
N GLY A 265 13.53 -6.10 -4.54
CA GLY A 265 12.35 -5.30 -4.85
C GLY A 265 11.23 -6.12 -5.52
N LEU A 266 11.58 -6.97 -6.49
CA LEU A 266 10.65 -7.84 -7.23
C LEU A 266 10.02 -8.94 -6.36
N SER A 267 10.81 -9.56 -5.49
CA SER A 267 10.35 -10.61 -4.54
C SER A 267 9.51 -10.08 -3.39
N SER A 268 9.43 -8.75 -3.21
CA SER A 268 8.54 -8.15 -2.20
C SER A 268 7.08 -8.19 -2.64
N THR A 269 6.14 -8.14 -1.67
CA THR A 269 4.70 -7.99 -1.97
C THR A 269 4.39 -6.73 -2.79
N PHE A 270 5.21 -5.67 -2.66
CA PHE A 270 5.13 -4.48 -3.51
C PHE A 270 5.52 -4.78 -4.96
N GLY A 271 6.45 -5.70 -5.22
CA GLY A 271 6.84 -6.14 -6.55
C GLY A 271 5.66 -6.67 -7.37
N CYS A 272 4.85 -7.57 -6.79
CA CYS A 272 3.63 -8.07 -7.42
C CYS A 272 2.62 -6.96 -7.72
N ALA A 273 2.42 -6.02 -6.78
CA ALA A 273 1.55 -4.87 -6.98
C ALA A 273 2.06 -3.92 -8.08
N ALA A 274 3.37 -3.64 -8.12
CA ALA A 274 3.99 -2.80 -9.14
C ALA A 274 3.88 -3.42 -10.54
N LEU A 275 4.13 -4.73 -10.68
CA LEU A 275 3.95 -5.48 -11.92
C LEU A 275 2.48 -5.43 -12.40
N CYS A 276 1.52 -5.62 -11.50
CA CYS A 276 0.10 -5.50 -11.78
C CYS A 276 -0.29 -4.08 -12.25
N ALA A 277 0.19 -3.05 -11.55
CA ALA A 277 -0.02 -1.65 -11.92
C ALA A 277 0.58 -1.34 -13.30
N MET A 278 1.80 -1.79 -13.60
CA MET A 278 2.44 -1.61 -14.89
C MET A 278 1.70 -2.31 -16.03
N ALA A 279 1.21 -3.54 -15.80
CA ALA A 279 0.38 -4.25 -16.78
C ALA A 279 -0.94 -3.50 -17.07
N GLY A 280 -1.63 -3.03 -16.02
CA GLY A 280 -2.86 -2.25 -16.15
C GLY A 280 -2.64 -0.92 -16.89
N LEU A 281 -1.61 -0.17 -16.51
CA LEU A 281 -1.24 1.09 -17.18
C LEU A 281 -0.75 0.86 -18.62
N GLY A 282 -0.06 -0.25 -18.90
CA GLY A 282 0.31 -0.65 -20.25
C GLY A 282 -0.91 -0.89 -21.14
N LEU A 283 -1.94 -1.60 -20.64
CA LEU A 283 -3.22 -1.79 -21.33
C LEU A 283 -3.96 -0.47 -21.55
N VAL A 284 -3.94 0.44 -20.57
CA VAL A 284 -4.49 1.81 -20.71
C VAL A 284 -3.77 2.58 -21.80
N TRP A 285 -2.44 2.55 -21.82
CA TRP A 285 -1.65 3.21 -22.87
C TRP A 285 -1.96 2.64 -24.24
N VAL A 286 -1.84 1.31 -24.45
CA VAL A 286 -2.14 0.67 -25.73
C VAL A 286 -3.57 1.01 -26.18
N GLY A 287 -4.57 0.80 -25.33
CA GLY A 287 -5.97 1.07 -25.68
C GLY A 287 -6.24 2.55 -26.04
N SER A 288 -5.55 3.49 -25.40
CA SER A 288 -5.69 4.93 -25.70
C SER A 288 -5.22 5.30 -27.12
N GLN A 289 -4.28 4.54 -27.69
CA GLN A 289 -3.80 4.70 -29.07
C GLN A 289 -4.79 4.17 -30.12
N LEU A 290 -5.69 3.23 -29.77
CA LEU A 290 -6.70 2.70 -30.69
C LEU A 290 -8.01 3.50 -30.60
N ALA A 291 -8.35 4.26 -31.64
CA ALA A 291 -9.63 4.94 -31.78
C ALA A 291 -10.78 3.98 -32.19
N SER A 292 -10.97 2.90 -31.42
CA SER A 292 -11.94 1.84 -31.69
C SER A 292 -12.59 1.31 -30.41
N ARG A 293 -13.71 0.57 -30.55
CA ARG A 293 -14.35 -0.13 -29.42
C ARG A 293 -13.40 -1.10 -28.70
N THR A 294 -12.44 -1.69 -29.42
CA THR A 294 -11.40 -2.54 -28.84
C THR A 294 -10.45 -1.71 -27.97
N GLY A 295 -10.07 -0.51 -28.42
CA GLY A 295 -9.28 0.43 -27.63
C GLY A 295 -9.98 0.85 -26.34
N ASP A 296 -11.25 1.23 -26.41
CA ASP A 296 -12.05 1.58 -25.23
C ASP A 296 -12.15 0.40 -24.23
N GLY A 297 -12.30 -0.83 -24.74
CA GLY A 297 -12.30 -2.05 -23.93
C GLY A 297 -10.96 -2.34 -23.24
N LEU A 298 -9.83 -2.13 -23.94
CA LEU A 298 -8.48 -2.26 -23.37
C LEU A 298 -8.21 -1.20 -22.30
N VAL A 299 -8.66 0.04 -22.52
CA VAL A 299 -8.57 1.13 -21.54
C VAL A 299 -9.35 0.79 -20.26
N MET A 300 -10.57 0.26 -20.40
CA MET A 300 -11.40 -0.14 -19.25
C MET A 300 -10.77 -1.32 -18.49
N LEU A 301 -10.30 -2.36 -19.19
CA LEU A 301 -9.64 -3.51 -18.58
C LEU A 301 -8.35 -3.09 -17.86
N GLY A 302 -7.52 -2.25 -18.52
CA GLY A 302 -6.30 -1.72 -17.93
C GLY A 302 -6.55 -0.87 -16.69
N ALA A 303 -7.60 -0.05 -16.67
CA ALA A 303 -8.00 0.72 -15.50
C ALA A 303 -8.43 -0.18 -14.32
N LEU A 304 -9.15 -1.28 -14.60
CA LEU A 304 -9.54 -2.27 -13.59
C LEU A 304 -8.32 -3.03 -13.04
N VAL A 305 -7.39 -3.45 -13.90
CA VAL A 305 -6.14 -4.11 -13.48
C VAL A 305 -5.25 -3.13 -12.68
N ALA A 306 -5.14 -1.88 -13.10
CA ALA A 306 -4.40 -0.86 -12.35
C ALA A 306 -5.00 -0.61 -10.96
N LEU A 307 -6.34 -0.57 -10.83
CA LEU A 307 -7.00 -0.52 -9.52
C LEU A 307 -6.77 -1.79 -8.69
N ALA A 308 -6.78 -2.98 -9.31
CA ALA A 308 -6.54 -4.25 -8.63
C ALA A 308 -5.18 -4.29 -7.91
N SER A 309 -4.16 -3.57 -8.41
CA SER A 309 -2.83 -3.51 -7.79
C SER A 309 -2.84 -3.07 -6.31
N PHE A 310 -3.79 -2.23 -5.90
CA PHE A 310 -3.93 -1.81 -4.49
C PHE A 310 -4.34 -2.97 -3.56
N GLY A 311 -4.93 -4.03 -4.10
CA GLY A 311 -5.30 -5.23 -3.34
C GLY A 311 -4.17 -6.24 -3.14
N LEU A 312 -2.99 -6.01 -3.73
CA LEU A 312 -1.86 -6.95 -3.72
C LEU A 312 -0.74 -6.56 -2.74
N SER A 313 -0.76 -5.35 -2.16
CA SER A 313 0.30 -4.87 -1.27
C SER A 313 -0.19 -3.85 -0.23
N GLY A 314 0.53 -3.79 0.88
CA GLY A 314 0.28 -2.86 1.99
C GLY A 314 -0.55 -3.47 3.12
N HIS A 315 -0.34 -2.96 4.34
CA HIS A 315 -0.89 -3.55 5.57
C HIS A 315 -2.42 -3.71 5.57
N VAL A 316 -3.18 -2.91 4.82
CA VAL A 316 -4.65 -3.04 4.72
C VAL A 316 -5.07 -4.43 4.22
N VAL A 317 -4.28 -5.06 3.35
CA VAL A 317 -4.56 -6.39 2.77
C VAL A 317 -4.43 -7.50 3.83
N THR A 318 -3.53 -7.35 4.80
CA THR A 318 -3.31 -8.34 5.87
C THR A 318 -4.30 -8.23 7.05
N ALA A 319 -5.18 -7.22 7.03
CA ALA A 319 -6.17 -6.99 8.08
C ALA A 319 -7.29 -8.05 8.08
N GLY A 320 -7.61 -8.59 9.27
CA GLY A 320 -8.79 -9.43 9.48
C GLY A 320 -10.08 -8.59 9.62
N PRO A 321 -11.26 -9.12 9.20
CA PRO A 321 -11.46 -10.37 8.46
C PRO A 321 -11.07 -10.20 6.98
N ARG A 322 -10.16 -11.07 6.51
CA ARG A 322 -9.40 -10.94 5.25
C ARG A 322 -10.25 -10.84 3.97
N GLY A 323 -11.55 -11.18 4.03
CA GLY A 323 -12.49 -11.06 2.91
C GLY A 323 -13.11 -9.67 2.69
N TRP A 324 -13.05 -8.74 3.66
CA TRP A 324 -13.77 -7.45 3.57
C TRP A 324 -12.88 -6.23 3.32
N THR A 325 -11.63 -6.27 3.78
CA THR A 325 -10.70 -5.14 3.73
C THR A 325 -10.24 -4.81 2.31
N THR A 326 -9.89 -5.82 1.51
CA THR A 326 -9.51 -5.63 0.10
C THR A 326 -10.66 -5.08 -0.76
N PRO A 327 -11.90 -5.60 -0.71
CA PRO A 327 -13.03 -4.96 -1.39
C PRO A 327 -13.28 -3.51 -0.97
N LEU A 328 -13.22 -3.19 0.33
CA LEU A 328 -13.36 -1.82 0.82
C LEU A 328 -12.25 -0.92 0.27
N LEU A 329 -11.00 -1.38 0.27
CA LEU A 329 -9.86 -0.63 -0.29
C LEU A 329 -10.04 -0.37 -1.79
N LEU A 330 -10.46 -1.36 -2.58
CA LEU A 330 -10.69 -1.21 -4.01
C LEU A 330 -11.86 -0.26 -4.31
N ILE A 331 -12.95 -0.30 -3.52
CA ILE A 331 -14.06 0.66 -3.63
C ILE A 331 -13.57 2.07 -3.28
N HIS A 332 -12.78 2.24 -2.21
CA HIS A 332 -12.22 3.53 -1.83
C HIS A 332 -11.31 4.09 -2.93
N ALA A 333 -10.40 3.26 -3.47
CA ALA A 333 -9.49 3.64 -4.55
C ALA A 333 -10.24 4.01 -5.84
N ALA A 334 -11.28 3.26 -6.22
CA ALA A 334 -12.10 3.54 -7.40
C ALA A 334 -12.89 4.86 -7.27
N LEU A 335 -13.50 5.11 -6.11
CA LEU A 335 -14.23 6.36 -5.85
C LEU A 335 -13.29 7.57 -5.73
N ALA A 336 -12.11 7.40 -5.15
CA ALA A 336 -11.07 8.42 -5.10
C ALA A 336 -10.51 8.72 -6.51
N ALA A 337 -10.27 7.70 -7.33
CA ALA A 337 -9.86 7.86 -8.72
C ALA A 337 -10.93 8.59 -9.55
N PHE A 338 -12.21 8.26 -9.38
CA PHE A 338 -13.30 9.01 -9.99
C PHE A 338 -13.32 10.48 -9.54
N TRP A 339 -13.27 10.75 -8.24
CA TRP A 339 -13.40 12.13 -7.72
C TRP A 339 -12.17 12.98 -8.03
N VAL A 340 -10.98 12.56 -7.57
CA VAL A 340 -9.72 13.31 -7.70
C VAL A 340 -9.21 13.28 -9.14
N GLY A 341 -9.21 12.12 -9.78
CA GLY A 341 -8.69 11.96 -11.14
C GLY A 341 -9.54 12.66 -12.21
N SER A 342 -10.79 12.98 -11.92
CA SER A 342 -11.63 13.83 -12.79
C SER A 342 -11.33 15.32 -12.69
N LEU A 343 -10.60 15.82 -11.69
CA LEU A 343 -10.42 17.26 -11.47
C LEU A 343 -9.66 17.94 -12.60
N LEU A 344 -8.62 17.29 -13.15
CA LEU A 344 -7.87 17.82 -14.31
C LEU A 344 -8.72 17.81 -15.60
N PRO A 345 -9.41 16.71 -15.96
CA PRO A 345 -10.45 16.71 -17.00
C PRO A 345 -11.50 17.82 -16.85
N LEU A 346 -11.97 18.05 -15.62
CA LEU A 346 -12.98 19.06 -15.32
C LEU A 346 -12.43 20.49 -15.48
N LEU A 347 -11.20 20.73 -15.04
CA LEU A 347 -10.51 22.01 -15.22
C LEU A 347 -10.38 22.37 -16.71
N ARG A 348 -10.02 21.41 -17.57
CA ARG A 348 -9.96 21.59 -19.04
C ARG A 348 -11.33 21.76 -19.68
N ALA A 349 -12.38 21.18 -19.10
CA ALA A 349 -13.74 21.41 -19.57
C ALA A 349 -14.25 22.84 -19.31
N LEU A 350 -13.58 23.64 -18.46
CA LEU A 350 -13.88 25.06 -18.29
C LEU A 350 -13.35 25.95 -19.42
N ASP A 351 -12.45 25.44 -20.27
CA ASP A 351 -12.00 26.12 -21.50
C ASP A 351 -13.02 25.99 -22.65
N ALA A 352 -14.06 25.17 -22.47
CA ALA A 352 -15.16 25.01 -23.42
C ALA A 352 -16.19 26.14 -23.32
N PRO A 353 -17.09 26.31 -24.32
CA PRO A 353 -18.19 27.28 -24.23
C PRO A 353 -19.02 27.10 -22.96
N ALA A 354 -19.49 28.20 -22.36
CA ALA A 354 -20.08 28.21 -21.02
C ALA A 354 -21.20 27.17 -20.79
N GLY A 355 -22.02 26.89 -21.80
CA GLY A 355 -23.07 25.85 -21.72
C GLY A 355 -22.52 24.42 -21.66
N GLU A 356 -21.45 24.12 -22.39
CA GLU A 356 -20.78 22.81 -22.32
C GLU A 356 -20.05 22.64 -20.99
N ALA A 357 -19.31 23.67 -20.56
CA ALA A 357 -18.64 23.72 -19.26
C ALA A 357 -19.63 23.51 -18.11
N ALA A 358 -20.75 24.25 -18.11
CA ALA A 358 -21.80 24.09 -17.10
C ALA A 358 -22.42 22.69 -17.10
N SER A 359 -22.67 22.08 -18.28
CA SER A 359 -23.22 20.73 -18.37
C SER A 359 -22.26 19.66 -17.82
N ALA A 360 -20.96 19.79 -18.10
CA ALA A 360 -19.93 18.89 -17.57
C ALA A 360 -19.85 18.98 -16.04
N VAL A 361 -19.77 20.20 -15.48
CA VAL A 361 -19.73 20.44 -14.03
C VAL A 361 -21.00 19.91 -13.35
N GLN A 362 -22.19 20.14 -13.92
CA GLN A 362 -23.45 19.62 -13.36
C GLN A 362 -23.48 18.09 -13.30
N ARG A 363 -23.07 17.39 -14.36
CA ARG A 363 -23.05 15.92 -14.40
C ARG A 363 -22.03 15.34 -13.42
N PHE A 364 -20.83 15.91 -13.37
CA PHE A 364 -19.82 15.52 -12.39
C PHE A 364 -20.31 15.72 -10.96
N SER A 365 -20.90 16.88 -10.66
CA SER A 365 -21.46 17.19 -9.33
C SER A 365 -22.60 16.24 -8.95
N ALA A 366 -23.48 15.88 -9.88
CA ALA A 366 -24.57 14.93 -9.63
C ALA A 366 -24.06 13.52 -9.24
N LEU A 367 -22.97 13.06 -9.87
CA LEU A 367 -22.31 11.79 -9.52
C LEU A 367 -21.54 11.90 -8.20
N ALA A 368 -20.82 13.00 -7.99
CA ALA A 368 -20.03 13.24 -6.77
C ALA A 368 -20.90 13.28 -5.50
N VAL A 369 -22.14 13.76 -5.59
CA VAL A 369 -23.12 13.74 -4.47
C VAL A 369 -23.39 12.33 -3.93
N VAL A 370 -23.25 11.28 -4.74
CA VAL A 370 -23.37 9.88 -4.30
C VAL A 370 -22.00 9.26 -4.01
N ALA A 371 -21.02 9.51 -4.86
CA ALA A 371 -19.69 8.93 -4.74
C ALA A 371 -18.93 9.36 -3.48
N VAL A 372 -19.02 10.64 -3.09
CA VAL A 372 -18.26 11.20 -1.97
C VAL A 372 -18.75 10.68 -0.61
N PRO A 373 -20.07 10.61 -0.30
CA PRO A 373 -20.54 9.95 0.92
C PRO A 373 -20.12 8.48 1.03
N VAL A 374 -20.19 7.70 -0.06
CA VAL A 374 -19.74 6.30 -0.04
C VAL A 374 -18.23 6.21 0.18
N LEU A 375 -17.43 7.07 -0.46
CA LEU A 375 -15.98 7.15 -0.24
C LEU A 375 -15.64 7.42 1.23
N ILE A 376 -16.37 8.35 1.88
CA ILE A 376 -16.22 8.69 3.30
C ILE A 376 -16.60 7.49 4.17
N LEU A 377 -17.76 6.87 3.97
CA LEU A 377 -18.20 5.71 4.75
C LEU A 377 -17.23 4.54 4.66
N VAL A 378 -16.71 4.25 3.46
CA VAL A 378 -15.69 3.22 3.24
C VAL A 378 -14.36 3.62 3.89
N GLY A 379 -13.96 4.89 3.81
CA GLY A 379 -12.76 5.41 4.50
C GLY A 379 -12.85 5.32 6.02
N LEU A 380 -14.03 5.57 6.59
CA LEU A 380 -14.31 5.40 8.02
C LEU A 380 -14.29 3.92 8.42
N ALA A 381 -14.84 3.02 7.60
CA ALA A 381 -14.77 1.57 7.84
C ALA A 381 -13.32 1.06 7.82
N LEU A 382 -12.52 1.47 6.84
CA LEU A 382 -11.08 1.16 6.78
C LEU A 382 -10.33 1.74 7.99
N THR A 383 -10.64 2.98 8.39
CA THR A 383 -10.07 3.62 9.59
C THR A 383 -10.38 2.81 10.84
N TRP A 384 -11.65 2.45 11.05
CA TRP A 384 -12.10 1.64 12.19
C TRP A 384 -11.35 0.30 12.29
N ILE A 385 -11.25 -0.43 11.17
CA ILE A 385 -10.56 -1.73 11.12
C ILE A 385 -9.06 -1.57 11.45
N GLN A 386 -8.40 -0.58 10.87
CA GLN A 386 -6.97 -0.36 11.03
C GLN A 386 -6.62 0.14 12.44
N VAL A 387 -7.43 1.07 12.98
CA VAL A 387 -7.13 1.78 14.22
C VAL A 387 -7.58 1.03 15.48
N ARG A 388 -8.75 0.38 15.45
CA ARG A 388 -9.40 -0.30 16.60
C ARG A 388 -9.70 0.58 17.84
N GLN A 389 -8.70 1.27 18.40
CA GLN A 389 -8.79 2.11 19.60
C GLN A 389 -8.54 3.59 19.26
N PRO A 390 -9.41 4.54 19.68
CA PRO A 390 -9.27 5.95 19.35
C PRO A 390 -7.95 6.60 19.80
N GLU A 391 -7.35 6.10 20.88
CA GLU A 391 -6.05 6.57 21.41
C GLU A 391 -4.94 6.41 20.37
N GLY A 392 -4.96 5.31 19.61
CA GLY A 392 -4.05 5.04 18.50
C GLY A 392 -4.13 6.06 17.35
N LEU A 393 -5.07 7.02 17.35
CA LEU A 393 -5.06 8.17 16.43
C LEU A 393 -4.06 9.26 16.81
N VAL A 394 -3.72 9.38 18.10
CA VAL A 394 -2.91 10.51 18.62
C VAL A 394 -1.59 10.07 19.25
N THR A 395 -1.49 8.82 19.73
CA THR A 395 -0.26 8.28 20.32
C THR A 395 0.76 7.79 19.29
N THR A 396 0.50 7.95 17.99
CA THR A 396 1.18 7.15 16.96
C THR A 396 1.39 7.88 15.60
N PRO A 397 2.43 7.55 14.81
CA PRO A 397 2.70 8.18 13.52
C PRO A 397 1.62 7.95 12.44
N TYR A 398 1.17 6.70 12.22
CA TYR A 398 0.03 6.42 11.32
C TYR A 398 -1.24 7.17 11.76
N GLY A 399 -1.52 7.22 13.06
CA GLY A 399 -2.63 7.99 13.61
C GLY A 399 -2.52 9.48 13.25
N LEU A 400 -1.36 10.09 13.50
CA LEU A 400 -1.09 11.50 13.18
C LEU A 400 -1.15 11.78 11.68
N VAL A 401 -0.54 10.95 10.83
CA VAL A 401 -0.62 11.10 9.36
C VAL A 401 -2.05 10.88 8.86
N LEU A 402 -2.83 10.00 9.49
CA LEU A 402 -4.24 9.79 9.20
C LEU A 402 -5.09 11.00 9.62
N LEU A 403 -4.83 11.61 10.77
CA LEU A 403 -5.48 12.87 11.20
C LEU A 403 -5.16 14.01 10.23
N ILE A 404 -3.90 14.16 9.78
CA ILE A 404 -3.51 15.10 8.73
C ILE A 404 -4.31 14.83 7.44
N LYS A 405 -4.40 13.56 7.01
CA LYS A 405 -5.19 13.17 5.84
C LYS A 405 -6.67 13.49 6.00
N VAL A 406 -7.27 13.25 7.17
CA VAL A 406 -8.67 13.57 7.47
C VAL A 406 -8.91 15.09 7.46
N GLY A 407 -7.99 15.88 8.03
CA GLY A 407 -8.04 17.35 7.98
C GLY A 407 -7.97 17.89 6.55
N LEU A 408 -7.07 17.35 5.72
CA LEU A 408 -6.97 17.69 4.30
C LEU A 408 -8.24 17.28 3.52
N VAL A 409 -8.82 16.11 3.81
CA VAL A 409 -10.12 15.71 3.23
C VAL A 409 -11.24 16.67 3.66
N GLY A 410 -11.24 17.13 4.91
CA GLY A 410 -12.16 18.17 5.39
C GLY A 410 -12.02 19.48 4.61
N ALA A 411 -10.79 19.94 4.36
CA ALA A 411 -10.53 21.11 3.52
C ALA A 411 -11.00 20.92 2.07
N LEU A 412 -10.75 19.73 1.48
CA LEU A 412 -11.23 19.37 0.14
C LEU A 412 -12.76 19.35 0.06
N LEU A 413 -13.45 18.83 1.08
CA LEU A 413 -14.92 18.86 1.19
C LEU A 413 -15.45 20.29 1.34
N GLY A 414 -14.73 21.17 2.03
CA GLY A 414 -15.04 22.61 2.09
C GLY A 414 -15.00 23.27 0.71
N LEU A 415 -13.93 23.03 -0.06
CA LEU A 415 -13.81 23.51 -1.44
C LEU A 415 -14.89 22.91 -2.36
N ALA A 416 -15.17 21.62 -2.25
CA ALA A 416 -16.21 20.95 -3.04
C ALA A 416 -17.61 21.50 -2.71
N THR A 417 -17.86 21.86 -1.45
CA THR A 417 -19.12 22.49 -1.00
C THR A 417 -19.25 23.91 -1.53
N LEU A 418 -18.19 24.73 -1.46
CA LEU A 418 -18.12 26.05 -2.10
C LEU A 418 -18.36 25.96 -3.62
N ASN A 419 -17.74 24.98 -4.26
CA ASN A 419 -17.90 24.70 -5.69
C ASN A 419 -19.34 24.32 -6.04
N ARG A 420 -19.98 23.46 -5.24
CA ARG A 420 -21.36 22.99 -5.49
C ARG A 420 -22.41 24.06 -5.20
N LEU A 421 -22.29 24.80 -4.09
CA LEU A 421 -23.35 25.71 -3.60
C LEU A 421 -23.24 27.13 -4.17
N ILE A 422 -22.04 27.60 -4.54
CA ILE A 422 -21.82 29.01 -4.93
C ILE A 422 -21.25 29.11 -6.35
N LEU A 423 -20.12 28.45 -6.63
CA LEU A 423 -19.41 28.68 -7.89
C LEU A 423 -20.05 27.99 -9.10
N THR A 424 -20.61 26.78 -8.93
CA THR A 424 -21.37 26.08 -9.98
C THR A 424 -22.66 26.83 -10.34
N PRO A 425 -23.51 27.27 -9.39
CA PRO A 425 -24.66 28.11 -9.70
C PRO A 425 -24.31 29.46 -10.34
N GLY A 426 -23.14 30.03 -10.04
CA GLY A 426 -22.62 31.22 -10.74
C GLY A 426 -22.28 30.95 -12.21
N LEU A 427 -21.63 29.81 -12.49
CA LEU A 427 -21.33 29.36 -13.85
C LEU A 427 -22.62 29.10 -14.65
N THR A 428 -23.60 28.41 -14.07
CA THR A 428 -24.87 28.09 -14.77
C THR A 428 -25.74 29.32 -15.03
N ARG A 429 -25.62 30.37 -14.21
CA ARG A 429 -26.26 31.68 -14.43
C ARG A 429 -25.49 32.58 -15.41
N GLY A 430 -24.35 32.12 -15.94
CA GLY A 430 -23.55 32.88 -16.91
C GLY A 430 -22.84 34.10 -16.33
N GLU A 431 -22.56 34.12 -15.01
CA GLU A 431 -21.91 35.27 -14.38
C GLU A 431 -20.52 35.54 -14.96
N ALA A 432 -20.20 36.83 -15.18
CA ALA A 432 -18.89 37.26 -15.65
C ALA A 432 -17.77 36.72 -14.74
N GLY A 433 -16.83 35.99 -15.35
CA GLY A 433 -15.67 35.40 -14.68
C GLY A 433 -15.95 34.16 -13.82
N ALA A 434 -17.17 33.61 -13.79
CA ALA A 434 -17.47 32.42 -12.98
C ALA A 434 -16.57 31.21 -13.29
N ALA A 435 -16.33 30.92 -14.57
CA ALA A 435 -15.40 29.86 -14.98
C ALA A 435 -13.98 30.05 -14.41
N ARG A 436 -13.48 31.29 -14.35
CA ARG A 436 -12.16 31.60 -13.74
C ARG A 436 -12.17 31.43 -12.21
N ARG A 437 -13.27 31.81 -11.53
CA ARG A 437 -13.43 31.58 -10.08
C ARG A 437 -13.46 30.07 -9.76
N LEU A 438 -14.26 29.31 -10.50
CA LEU A 438 -14.36 27.85 -10.37
C LEU A 438 -13.03 27.15 -10.70
N GLY A 439 -12.35 27.55 -11.78
CA GLY A 439 -11.05 26.99 -12.16
C GLY A 439 -9.97 27.19 -11.10
N ARG A 440 -9.91 28.36 -10.45
CA ARG A 440 -8.99 28.60 -9.32
C ARG A 440 -9.33 27.74 -8.10
N SER A 441 -10.61 27.48 -7.87
CA SER A 441 -11.05 26.57 -6.80
C SER A 441 -10.67 25.12 -7.11
N ILE A 442 -10.89 24.63 -8.33
CA ILE A 442 -10.46 23.28 -8.77
C ILE A 442 -8.92 23.14 -8.72
N GLN A 443 -8.15 24.20 -9.04
CA GLN A 443 -6.70 24.20 -8.85
C GLN A 443 -6.30 24.03 -7.38
N ALA A 444 -7.02 24.65 -6.44
CA ALA A 444 -6.82 24.43 -5.01
C ALA A 444 -7.24 23.00 -4.59
N GLU A 445 -8.34 22.46 -5.13
CA GLU A 445 -8.74 21.06 -4.90
C GLU A 445 -7.66 20.07 -5.36
N VAL A 446 -7.06 20.29 -6.54
CA VAL A 446 -5.93 19.49 -7.04
C VAL A 446 -4.73 19.58 -6.09
N GLY A 447 -4.38 20.78 -5.61
CA GLY A 447 -3.30 20.96 -4.64
C GLY A 447 -3.54 20.20 -3.33
N VAL A 448 -4.74 20.30 -2.76
CA VAL A 448 -5.12 19.54 -1.55
C VAL A 448 -5.14 18.03 -1.83
N ALA A 449 -5.60 17.60 -3.00
CA ALA A 449 -5.60 16.19 -3.37
C ALA A 449 -4.19 15.59 -3.52
N VAL A 450 -3.21 16.36 -4.04
CA VAL A 450 -1.79 15.97 -4.04
C VAL A 450 -1.29 15.74 -2.61
N LEU A 451 -1.63 16.62 -1.66
CA LEU A 451 -1.28 16.46 -0.24
C LEU A 451 -1.95 15.23 0.40
N ILE A 452 -3.22 14.96 0.07
CA ILE A 452 -3.93 13.74 0.52
C ILE A 452 -3.23 12.47 -0.01
N LEU A 453 -2.73 12.48 -1.25
CA LEU A 453 -1.98 11.36 -1.82
C LEU A 453 -0.58 11.23 -1.23
N ALA A 454 0.09 12.34 -0.87
CA ALA A 454 1.34 12.33 -0.11
C ALA A 454 1.14 11.69 1.28
N ALA A 455 0.13 12.11 2.04
CA ALA A 455 -0.23 11.48 3.30
C ALA A 455 -0.61 9.99 3.10
N THR A 456 -1.29 9.63 2.00
CA THR A 456 -1.63 8.23 1.69
C THR A 456 -0.41 7.37 1.36
N ALA A 457 0.61 7.92 0.71
CA ALA A 457 1.88 7.24 0.45
C ALA A 457 2.69 7.07 1.75
N ALA A 458 2.73 8.11 2.60
CA ALA A 458 3.38 8.06 3.92
C ALA A 458 2.72 7.03 4.85
N LEU A 459 1.38 6.94 4.89
CA LEU A 459 0.64 5.87 5.60
C LEU A 459 1.01 4.45 5.14
N GLY A 460 1.65 4.31 3.97
CA GLY A 460 2.16 3.05 3.44
C GLY A 460 3.61 2.74 3.79
N ALA A 461 4.28 3.61 4.56
CA ALA A 461 5.62 3.45 5.13
C ALA A 461 5.61 3.43 6.67
N THR A 462 4.41 3.35 7.25
CA THR A 462 4.07 3.30 8.66
C THR A 462 3.04 2.19 8.85
N SER A 463 3.14 1.32 9.85
CA SER A 463 2.16 0.22 10.08
C SER A 463 0.75 0.74 10.50
N PRO A 464 -0.25 -0.10 10.89
CA PRO A 464 -1.57 0.35 11.41
C PRO A 464 -2.01 -0.23 12.80
N PRO A 465 -2.71 0.48 13.72
CA PRO A 465 -2.61 0.20 15.18
C PRO A 465 -2.92 -1.20 15.67
N ARG A 466 -3.93 -1.81 15.07
CA ARG A 466 -4.23 -3.22 15.28
C ARG A 466 -3.05 -4.19 15.17
N ALA A 467 -1.98 -3.83 14.46
CA ALA A 467 -0.89 -4.76 14.14
C ALA A 467 0.10 -4.89 15.30
N LEU A 468 0.02 -4.03 16.31
CA LEU A 468 1.10 -3.84 17.30
C LEU A 468 0.58 -3.83 18.73
N MET A 469 -0.70 -3.49 18.89
CA MET A 469 -1.55 -4.26 19.79
C MET A 469 -1.29 -5.77 19.64
N ALA A 470 -1.24 -6.28 18.40
CA ALA A 470 -0.99 -7.70 18.12
C ALA A 470 0.47 -8.16 18.30
N GLN A 471 1.43 -7.24 18.45
CA GLN A 471 2.82 -7.55 18.82
C GLN A 471 2.96 -7.55 20.36
N ALA A 472 2.44 -6.51 21.02
CA ALA A 472 2.38 -6.41 22.49
C ALA A 472 1.60 -7.57 23.16
N GLU A 473 0.46 -7.99 22.59
CA GLU A 473 -0.30 -9.15 23.09
C GLU A 473 0.50 -10.46 23.08
N ALA A 474 1.50 -10.60 22.20
CA ALA A 474 2.39 -11.76 22.15
C ALA A 474 3.53 -11.67 23.18
N SER A 475 4.02 -10.47 23.52
CA SER A 475 5.11 -10.27 24.47
C SER A 475 4.69 -10.40 25.95
N ASP A 476 3.50 -9.90 26.30
CA ASP A 476 3.05 -9.83 27.72
C ASP A 476 2.83 -11.20 28.38
N ALA A 477 2.60 -12.26 27.58
CA ALA A 477 2.34 -13.61 28.10
C ALA A 477 3.56 -14.26 28.79
N HIS A 478 4.77 -13.79 28.52
CA HIS A 478 6.02 -14.45 28.93
C HIS A 478 6.79 -13.73 30.07
N ALA A 479 6.58 -12.43 30.27
CA ALA A 479 7.41 -11.58 31.14
C ALA A 479 7.27 -11.78 32.68
N HIS A 480 6.42 -12.70 33.15
CA HIS A 480 5.98 -12.74 34.55
C HIS A 480 6.93 -13.45 35.56
N LYS A 481 8.23 -13.68 35.23
CA LYS A 481 9.09 -14.61 36.02
C LYS A 481 10.35 -14.10 36.71
N GLU A 482 11.22 -13.25 36.15
CA GLU A 482 12.60 -13.13 36.69
C GLU A 482 13.26 -11.75 36.85
N HIS A 483 14.04 -11.68 37.94
CA HIS A 483 14.69 -10.52 38.56
C HIS A 483 15.80 -11.04 39.51
N ARG A 484 16.86 -10.32 39.87
CA ARG A 484 17.39 -8.96 39.61
C ARG A 484 18.84 -8.95 40.12
N HIS A 485 19.73 -8.08 39.63
CA HIS A 485 20.85 -7.38 40.31
C HIS A 485 21.98 -6.96 39.32
N THR A 486 22.82 -6.03 39.74
CA THR A 486 23.63 -5.09 38.92
C THR A 486 25.15 -5.34 38.97
N HIS A 487 25.90 -5.26 37.87
CA HIS A 487 27.35 -4.90 37.84
C HIS A 487 27.90 -4.68 36.40
N GLU A 488 29.05 -3.99 36.33
CA GLU A 488 29.94 -3.60 35.18
C GLU A 488 29.39 -3.58 33.74
N GLU A 489 29.54 -2.41 33.10
CA GLU A 489 28.70 -1.97 31.99
C GLU A 489 29.53 -1.52 30.78
N GLN A 490 29.52 -2.28 29.68
CA GLN A 490 30.10 -1.85 28.41
C GLN A 490 29.01 -1.24 27.52
N ARG A 491 29.06 0.09 27.34
CA ARG A 491 27.96 0.86 26.73
C ARG A 491 28.14 1.12 25.25
N LEU A 492 27.08 0.84 24.50
CA LEU A 492 27.02 0.89 23.05
C LEU A 492 25.87 1.82 22.66
N SER A 493 26.17 2.98 22.09
CA SER A 493 25.14 3.94 21.65
C SER A 493 24.71 3.65 20.22
N LEU A 494 23.58 2.98 20.05
CA LEU A 494 22.86 2.90 18.78
C LEU A 494 21.91 4.09 18.68
N ALA A 495 21.63 4.58 17.47
CA ALA A 495 20.62 5.63 17.29
C ALA A 495 19.91 5.50 15.94
N ALA A 496 18.59 5.71 15.97
CA ALA A 496 17.80 5.99 14.79
C ALA A 496 17.12 7.37 14.94
N GLN A 497 16.19 7.70 14.05
CA GLN A 497 15.62 9.05 13.94
C GLN A 497 14.87 9.58 15.17
N ASN A 498 14.31 8.69 16.00
CA ASN A 498 13.47 9.08 17.13
C ASN A 498 14.05 8.66 18.48
N PHE A 499 15.13 7.86 18.51
CA PHE A 499 15.73 7.37 19.74
C PHE A 499 17.25 7.32 19.72
N ARG A 500 17.81 7.40 20.92
CA ARG A 500 19.14 6.93 21.27
C ARG A 500 19.00 5.76 22.22
N ALA A 501 19.58 4.64 21.83
CA ALA A 501 19.68 3.41 22.57
C ALA A 501 21.09 3.31 23.16
N GLU A 502 21.26 3.54 24.46
CA GLU A 502 22.43 3.02 25.19
C GLU A 502 22.17 1.54 25.48
N LEU A 503 22.59 0.67 24.55
CA LEU A 503 22.70 -0.76 24.76
C LEU A 503 23.91 -1.00 25.67
N THR A 504 23.64 -1.18 26.95
CA THR A 504 24.61 -1.44 27.98
C THR A 504 24.73 -2.93 28.20
N LEU A 505 25.80 -3.51 27.66
CA LEU A 505 26.17 -4.90 27.86
C LEU A 505 26.49 -5.10 29.35
N VAL A 506 25.73 -5.98 30.01
CA VAL A 506 25.91 -6.31 31.43
C VAL A 506 26.98 -7.39 31.50
N SER A 507 28.22 -6.95 31.71
CA SER A 507 29.40 -7.81 31.68
C SER A 507 29.53 -8.57 33.00
N GLY A 508 29.12 -9.83 33.00
CA GLY A 508 29.64 -10.80 33.95
C GLY A 508 31.11 -11.11 33.67
N GLN A 509 31.80 -11.78 34.59
CA GLN A 509 33.19 -12.21 34.39
C GLN A 509 33.42 -13.07 33.13
N ALA A 510 32.35 -13.62 32.54
CA ALA A 510 32.37 -14.45 31.34
C ALA A 510 31.63 -13.85 30.14
N GLY A 511 30.95 -12.70 30.23
CA GLY A 511 30.32 -12.11 29.04
C GLY A 511 29.28 -11.02 29.30
N PRO A 512 28.84 -10.27 28.26
CA PRO A 512 27.52 -9.70 28.19
C PRO A 512 26.45 -10.79 28.31
N LYS A 513 26.20 -11.24 29.55
CA LYS A 513 25.24 -12.31 29.81
C LYS A 513 23.81 -11.88 29.45
N GLY A 514 23.59 -10.58 29.39
CA GLY A 514 22.46 -9.92 28.76
C GLY A 514 22.82 -8.47 28.46
N ALA A 515 21.85 -7.66 28.02
CA ALA A 515 22.02 -6.21 27.96
C ALA A 515 20.87 -5.49 28.64
N SER A 516 21.22 -4.44 29.37
CA SER A 516 20.28 -3.39 29.74
C SER A 516 20.30 -2.32 28.64
N LEU A 517 19.15 -2.03 28.07
CA LEU A 517 18.99 -1.14 26.94
C LEU A 517 18.21 0.09 27.41
N SER A 518 18.90 1.23 27.57
CA SER A 518 18.22 2.49 27.83
C SER A 518 17.87 3.15 26.51
N ILE A 519 16.57 3.37 26.27
CA ILE A 519 16.09 4.14 25.15
C ILE A 519 15.61 5.51 25.62
N THR A 520 16.15 6.53 24.97
CA THR A 520 15.88 7.94 25.24
C THR A 520 15.57 8.67 23.94
N ASP A 521 14.83 9.77 24.01
CA ASP A 521 14.64 10.66 22.88
C ASP A 521 15.90 11.53 22.65
N HIS A 522 15.90 12.34 21.58
CA HIS A 522 17.01 13.25 21.30
C HIS A 522 17.11 14.46 22.25
N ALA A 523 16.17 14.62 23.20
CA ALA A 523 16.25 15.57 24.30
C ALA A 523 16.79 14.92 25.60
N GLY A 524 17.08 13.61 25.59
CA GLY A 524 17.60 12.85 26.73
C GLY A 524 16.51 12.40 27.73
N GLN A 525 15.23 12.45 27.35
CA GLN A 525 14.13 11.90 28.16
C GLN A 525 13.97 10.40 27.88
N PRO A 526 13.67 9.55 28.89
CA PRO A 526 13.38 8.14 28.66
C PRO A 526 12.20 8.00 27.69
N LEU A 527 12.42 7.24 26.62
CA LEU A 527 11.45 7.07 25.54
C LEU A 527 10.82 5.68 25.64
N ASP A 528 9.51 5.65 25.75
CA ASP A 528 8.75 4.44 26.05
C ASP A 528 8.14 3.89 24.76
N VAL A 529 8.49 2.65 24.41
CA VAL A 529 8.35 2.09 23.05
C VAL A 529 7.63 0.72 23.13
N PRO A 530 6.67 0.36 22.26
CA PRO A 530 5.90 -0.87 22.44
C PRO A 530 6.68 -2.20 22.36
N GLU A 531 7.74 -2.31 21.56
CA GLU A 531 8.54 -3.54 21.41
C GLU A 531 9.98 -3.17 21.02
N ILE A 532 10.94 -4.05 21.30
CA ILE A 532 12.27 -3.95 20.71
C ILE A 532 12.72 -5.35 20.32
N THR A 533 13.15 -5.51 19.07
CA THR A 533 13.89 -6.70 18.63
C THR A 533 15.34 -6.31 18.36
N LEU A 534 16.29 -7.10 18.81
CA LEU A 534 17.70 -7.00 18.47
C LEU A 534 18.05 -8.17 17.56
N ARG A 535 18.46 -7.92 16.32
CA ARG A 535 18.98 -8.94 15.41
C ARG A 535 20.50 -8.92 15.44
N LEU A 536 21.14 -10.07 15.46
CA LEU A 536 22.61 -10.18 15.52
C LEU A 536 23.07 -11.02 14.34
N SER A 537 24.05 -10.58 13.57
CA SER A 537 24.61 -11.34 12.45
C SER A 537 26.12 -11.16 12.39
N ASN A 538 26.83 -12.07 11.75
CA ASN A 538 28.28 -11.95 11.54
C ASN A 538 28.60 -12.46 10.13
N PRO A 539 28.52 -11.58 9.11
CA PRO A 539 28.73 -11.98 7.72
C PRO A 539 30.14 -12.52 7.46
N GLU A 540 31.15 -12.08 8.22
CA GLU A 540 32.54 -12.58 8.12
C GLU A 540 32.65 -14.06 8.53
N LYS A 541 31.87 -14.46 9.54
CA LYS A 541 31.72 -15.84 10.02
C LYS A 541 30.55 -16.61 9.36
N GLY A 542 29.81 -15.99 8.44
CA GLY A 542 28.68 -16.60 7.73
C GLY A 542 27.35 -16.70 8.50
N ILE A 543 27.22 -16.02 9.65
CA ILE A 543 26.03 -16.07 10.51
C ILE A 543 24.92 -15.17 9.95
N ALA A 544 23.74 -15.75 9.71
CA ALA A 544 22.50 -15.07 9.35
C ALA A 544 21.94 -14.20 10.51
N PRO A 545 20.86 -13.41 10.30
CA PRO A 545 20.31 -12.55 11.36
C PRO A 545 19.58 -13.32 12.48
N LEU A 546 19.89 -12.98 13.72
CA LEU A 546 19.54 -13.71 14.94
C LEU A 546 18.70 -12.85 15.89
N GLU A 547 17.41 -13.13 16.04
CA GLU A 547 16.47 -12.18 16.65
C GLU A 547 16.30 -12.38 18.17
N ARG A 548 16.25 -11.27 18.93
CA ARG A 548 16.06 -11.26 20.39
C ARG A 548 15.07 -10.16 20.78
N LEU A 549 13.93 -10.52 21.36
CA LEU A 549 13.05 -9.50 21.96
C LEU A 549 13.68 -8.95 23.26
N ALA A 550 13.54 -7.64 23.49
CA ALA A 550 13.86 -7.03 24.77
C ALA A 550 12.61 -6.97 25.65
N GLU A 551 12.76 -7.31 26.92
CA GLU A 551 11.74 -7.15 27.95
C GLU A 551 11.75 -5.72 28.48
N ARG A 552 10.57 -5.16 28.75
CA ARG A 552 10.43 -3.81 29.34
C ARG A 552 10.57 -3.88 30.85
N LEU A 553 11.44 -3.06 31.44
CA LEU A 553 11.62 -2.95 32.90
C LEU A 553 10.96 -1.69 33.47
N GLU A 554 11.31 -0.53 32.92
CA GLU A 554 10.76 0.79 33.25
C GLU A 554 10.63 1.62 31.96
N PRO A 555 9.91 2.76 31.94
CA PRO A 555 9.83 3.60 30.74
C PRO A 555 11.22 4.02 30.24
N GLY A 556 11.56 3.64 29.01
CA GLY A 556 12.89 3.85 28.43
C GLY A 556 14.02 3.00 29.04
N GLN A 557 13.71 1.94 29.81
CA GLN A 557 14.67 0.94 30.25
C GLN A 557 14.19 -0.49 29.96
N TRP A 558 15.03 -1.22 29.27
CA TRP A 558 14.75 -2.54 28.73
C TRP A 558 15.84 -3.53 29.15
N ARG A 559 15.51 -4.82 29.16
CA ARG A 559 16.45 -5.92 29.38
C ARG A 559 16.32 -6.92 28.26
N ILE A 560 17.40 -7.15 27.54
CA ILE A 560 17.58 -8.36 26.73
C ILE A 560 18.17 -9.39 27.69
N ALA A 561 17.36 -10.40 28.04
CA ALA A 561 17.67 -11.32 29.14
C ALA A 561 18.96 -12.10 28.89
N GLU A 562 19.15 -12.60 27.66
CA GLU A 562 20.37 -13.29 27.23
C GLU A 562 20.94 -12.69 25.94
N LEU A 563 22.25 -12.46 25.92
CA LEU A 563 22.99 -12.02 24.73
C LEU A 563 24.05 -13.06 24.34
N PRO A 564 23.83 -13.83 23.27
CA PRO A 564 24.68 -14.96 22.92
C PRO A 564 25.87 -14.56 22.03
N LEU A 565 26.52 -13.44 22.37
CA LEU A 565 27.60 -12.91 21.56
C LEU A 565 28.92 -13.46 22.08
N SER A 566 29.29 -14.68 21.67
CA SER A 566 30.46 -15.40 22.15
C SER A 566 31.71 -15.31 21.27
N LEU A 567 31.53 -15.02 19.99
CA LEU A 567 32.54 -15.27 18.95
C LEU A 567 33.31 -14.01 18.59
N THR A 568 34.64 -14.09 18.49
CA THR A 568 35.46 -12.96 18.02
C THR A 568 35.18 -12.60 16.55
N GLY A 569 35.31 -11.32 16.21
CA GLY A 569 35.03 -10.77 14.87
C GLY A 569 34.00 -9.63 14.87
N THR A 570 33.57 -9.20 13.69
CA THR A 570 32.67 -8.05 13.51
C THR A 570 31.21 -8.49 13.39
N TRP A 571 30.41 -8.20 14.41
CA TRP A 571 28.98 -8.52 14.45
C TRP A 571 28.12 -7.34 14.03
N SER A 572 27.25 -7.54 13.05
CA SER A 572 26.20 -6.60 12.66
C SER A 572 24.99 -6.73 13.59
N ILE A 573 24.71 -5.69 14.38
CA ILE A 573 23.70 -5.68 15.46
C ILE A 573 22.55 -4.72 15.12
N GLU A 574 21.42 -5.27 14.68
CA GLU A 574 20.26 -4.56 14.15
C GLU A 574 19.18 -4.40 15.23
N LEU A 575 19.16 -3.28 15.95
CA LEU A 575 18.14 -2.97 16.96
C LEU A 575 16.89 -2.38 16.29
N ASP A 576 15.96 -3.25 15.97
CA ASP A 576 14.60 -2.99 15.50
C ASP A 576 13.72 -2.50 16.67
N VAL A 577 13.82 -1.21 16.98
CA VAL A 577 13.01 -0.57 18.03
C VAL A 577 11.68 -0.16 17.46
N LEU A 578 10.61 -0.75 18.00
CA LEU A 578 9.25 -0.33 17.72
C LEU A 578 8.91 0.92 18.54
N ILE A 579 9.44 2.08 18.14
CA ILE A 579 9.26 3.41 18.76
C ILE A 579 7.80 3.71 19.06
N SER A 580 6.97 3.28 18.13
CA SER A 580 5.54 3.17 18.29
C SER A 580 5.11 2.01 17.43
N ASP A 581 3.86 1.64 17.60
CA ASP A 581 3.05 0.93 16.65
C ASP A 581 3.46 1.13 15.15
N PHE A 582 3.87 2.32 14.69
CA PHE A 582 4.10 2.54 13.23
C PHE A 582 5.49 2.82 12.80
N GLU A 583 6.39 2.58 13.73
CA GLU A 583 7.73 3.09 13.65
C GLU A 583 8.64 2.07 14.29
N ARG A 584 8.72 0.90 13.65
CA ARG A 584 9.92 0.09 13.79
C ARG A 584 11.04 0.87 13.12
N GLN A 585 11.90 1.43 13.95
CA GLN A 585 13.13 2.10 13.54
C GLN A 585 14.28 1.18 13.90
N THR A 586 14.91 0.70 12.84
CA THR A 586 16.10 -0.13 12.89
C THR A 586 17.32 0.75 13.11
N ALA A 587 18.03 0.60 14.23
CA ALA A 587 19.37 1.14 14.41
C ALA A 587 20.39 0.01 14.22
N LEU A 588 21.28 0.14 13.24
CA LEU A 588 22.29 -0.87 12.96
C LEU A 588 23.55 -0.69 13.82
N THR A 589 24.26 -1.81 13.97
CA THR A 589 25.42 -2.15 14.80
C THR A 589 26.62 -2.62 13.95
N GLU A 590 27.87 -2.24 14.19
CA GLU A 590 29.03 -3.12 14.06
C GLU A 590 29.73 -3.20 15.43
N LEU A 591 29.87 -4.43 15.91
CA LEU A 591 30.36 -4.81 17.22
C LEU A 591 31.60 -5.69 17.03
N THR A 592 32.79 -5.14 17.24
CA THR A 592 34.07 -5.89 17.10
C THR A 592 34.47 -6.52 18.43
N ILE A 593 34.16 -7.80 18.57
CA ILE A 593 34.64 -8.65 19.67
C ILE A 593 36.08 -9.06 19.38
N ARG A 594 36.97 -8.94 20.38
CA ARG A 594 38.41 -9.26 20.28
C ARG A 594 38.81 -10.39 21.21
#